data_AF-A0A7W3YDR4-F1
#
_entry.id   AF-A0A7W3YDR4-F1
#
_cell.length_a   1.000
_cell.length_b   1.000
_cell.length_c   1.000
_cell.angle_alpha   90.00
_cell.angle_beta   90.00
_cell.angle_gamma   90.00
#
_symmetry.space_group_name_H-M   'P 1'
#
loop_
_entity.id
_entity.type
_entity.pdbx_description
1 polymer ?
#
loop_
_entity_poly.entity_id
_entity_poly.type
_entity_poly.pdbx_seq_one_letter_code
_entity_poly.pdbx_strand_id
1 'polypeptide(L)'
;MTTQASLFVLAAVVLAVLSLAWVLSPLWRQSRATGLALVAALLVLTGSLYFVLGTPAALDPSARRNEMPATLDDAIAQLEAKLAEDPAQPEGWRLLANAYLTQGNTGKAGQAFAKALSQSPDDPDLLAEAAEARAMADPERRFDGAAVSMLERAVELQPMHQRARWFLGIARRQAGDARAAAETWAPLLGAVDASTARPLREQIALARQEAGLPPLADDAGAPPPGITVSVSLDPAVGADVPGNATLFVIARQPGGPPMPVAVKRLPASQLPTTVTLGDGDSPMPTMKLSQLERVELVARISRSGNATPAPGDLASSPVQVDLGDGAKAALLIDQAVP
;
A
#
# COMPACT_ATOMS: atom_id res chain seq x y z
N MET A 1 -9.95 -13.10 19.31
CA MET A 1 -9.66 -14.34 18.54
C MET A 1 -10.10 -15.64 19.24
N THR A 2 -10.97 -15.61 20.25
CA THR A 2 -11.18 -16.77 21.15
C THR A 2 -12.50 -17.53 20.95
N THR A 3 -13.56 -16.91 20.41
CA THR A 3 -14.88 -17.54 20.32
C THR A 3 -15.06 -18.46 19.12
N GLN A 4 -14.59 -18.08 17.92
CA GLN A 4 -14.72 -18.90 16.71
C GLN A 4 -13.81 -20.13 16.74
N ALA A 5 -12.59 -20.01 17.26
CA ALA A 5 -11.68 -21.15 17.44
C ALA A 5 -12.25 -22.16 18.44
N SER A 6 -12.86 -21.69 19.54
CA SER A 6 -13.49 -22.56 20.53
C SER A 6 -14.72 -23.29 19.97
N LEU A 7 -15.53 -22.61 19.14
CA LEU A 7 -16.69 -23.21 18.48
C LEU A 7 -16.26 -24.30 17.47
N PHE A 8 -15.21 -24.04 16.69
CA PHE A 8 -14.67 -24.99 15.72
C PHE A 8 -14.15 -26.25 16.40
N VAL A 9 -13.38 -26.11 17.49
CA VAL A 9 -12.86 -27.25 18.26
C VAL A 9 -14.01 -28.06 18.88
N LEU A 10 -15.02 -27.39 19.44
CA LEU A 10 -16.20 -28.06 19.99
C LEU A 10 -16.95 -28.85 18.90
N ALA A 11 -17.18 -28.24 17.75
CA ALA A 11 -17.86 -28.89 16.62
C ALA A 11 -17.06 -30.10 16.11
N ALA A 12 -15.74 -29.99 16.00
CA ALA A 12 -14.86 -31.08 15.60
C ALA A 12 -14.87 -32.25 16.59
N VAL A 13 -14.84 -31.95 17.90
CA VAL A 13 -14.94 -32.97 18.96
C VAL A 13 -16.31 -33.67 18.92
N VAL A 14 -17.39 -32.91 18.76
CA VAL A 14 -18.75 -33.48 18.66
C VAL A 14 -18.87 -34.38 17.42
N LEU A 15 -18.37 -33.95 16.26
CA LEU A 15 -18.35 -34.74 15.04
C LEU A 15 -17.53 -36.03 15.19
N ALA A 16 -16.36 -35.96 15.83
CA ALA A 16 -15.52 -37.12 16.10
C ALA A 16 -16.20 -38.12 17.05
N VAL A 17 -16.87 -37.62 18.09
CA VAL A 17 -17.63 -38.48 19.03
C VAL A 17 -18.82 -39.12 18.32
N LEU A 18 -19.56 -38.37 17.49
CA LEU A 18 -20.70 -38.89 16.74
C LEU A 18 -20.27 -39.92 15.68
N SER A 19 -19.13 -39.70 14.99
CA SER A 19 -18.61 -40.65 14.01
C SER A 19 -18.11 -41.93 14.68
N LEU A 20 -17.38 -41.82 15.79
CA LEU A 20 -16.98 -42.97 16.61
C LEU A 20 -18.21 -43.73 17.14
N ALA A 21 -19.23 -43.03 17.64
CA ALA A 21 -20.46 -43.65 18.12
C ALA A 21 -21.24 -44.37 17.01
N TRP A 22 -21.30 -43.79 15.81
CA TRP A 22 -21.97 -44.40 14.66
C TRP A 22 -21.22 -45.64 14.15
N VAL A 23 -19.89 -45.53 13.97
CA VAL A 23 -19.04 -46.62 13.47
C VAL A 23 -18.93 -47.77 14.47
N LEU A 24 -18.87 -47.48 15.78
CA LEU A 24 -18.78 -48.50 16.84
C LEU A 24 -20.15 -49.01 17.31
N SER A 25 -21.26 -48.42 16.85
CA SER A 25 -22.63 -48.85 17.21
C SER A 25 -22.94 -50.33 16.94
N PRO A 26 -22.46 -50.97 15.86
CA PRO A 26 -22.72 -52.40 15.62
C PRO A 26 -21.91 -53.29 16.58
N LEU A 27 -20.69 -52.86 16.91
CA LEU A 27 -19.78 -53.57 17.81
C LEU A 27 -20.24 -53.49 19.27
N TRP A 28 -20.83 -52.36 19.68
CA TRP A 28 -21.45 -52.21 21.00
C TRP A 28 -22.68 -53.10 21.21
N ARG A 29 -23.35 -53.51 20.13
CA ARG A 29 -24.47 -54.47 20.18
C ARG A 29 -24.01 -55.92 20.30
N GLN A 30 -22.82 -56.26 19.81
CA GLN A 30 -22.25 -57.61 19.90
C GLN A 30 -21.41 -57.83 21.17
N SER A 31 -20.50 -56.91 21.50
CA SER A 31 -19.64 -57.01 22.70
C SER A 31 -19.09 -55.65 23.13
N ARG A 32 -19.65 -55.11 24.22
CA ARG A 32 -19.21 -53.83 24.81
C ARG A 32 -17.71 -53.79 25.13
N ALA A 33 -17.13 -54.93 25.51
CA ALA A 33 -15.70 -55.06 25.79
C ALA A 33 -14.81 -54.76 24.57
N THR A 34 -15.20 -55.21 23.37
CA THR A 34 -14.42 -55.00 22.13
C THR A 34 -14.48 -53.54 21.70
N GLY A 35 -15.64 -52.89 21.83
CA GLY A 35 -15.80 -51.46 21.57
C GLY A 35 -14.92 -50.61 22.51
N LEU A 36 -14.91 -50.93 23.81
CA LEU A 36 -14.04 -50.28 24.79
C LEU A 36 -12.55 -50.51 24.49
N ALA A 37 -12.17 -51.74 24.10
CA ALA A 37 -10.79 -52.07 23.76
C ALA A 37 -10.30 -51.30 22.53
N LEU A 38 -11.13 -51.10 21.50
CA LEU A 38 -10.77 -50.33 20.31
C LEU A 38 -10.60 -48.84 20.61
N VAL A 39 -11.47 -48.25 21.44
CA VAL A 39 -11.31 -46.84 21.87
C VAL A 39 -10.05 -46.68 22.70
N ALA A 40 -9.77 -47.59 23.63
CA ALA A 40 -8.54 -47.58 24.41
C ALA A 40 -7.30 -47.73 23.52
N ALA A 41 -7.32 -48.66 22.56
CA ALA A 41 -6.25 -48.85 21.60
C ALA A 41 -6.02 -47.60 20.74
N LEU A 42 -7.09 -46.93 20.31
CA LEU A 42 -6.98 -45.68 19.54
C LEU A 42 -6.38 -44.55 20.38
N LEU A 43 -6.80 -44.38 21.64
CA LEU A 43 -6.25 -43.36 22.54
C LEU A 43 -4.78 -43.61 22.86
N VAL A 44 -4.41 -44.87 23.11
CA VAL A 44 -3.01 -45.27 23.33
C VAL A 44 -2.20 -45.03 22.08
N LEU A 45 -2.67 -45.47 20.90
CA LEU A 45 -1.97 -45.28 19.64
C LEU A 45 -1.77 -43.79 19.32
N THR A 46 -2.81 -42.98 19.51
CA THR A 46 -2.76 -41.53 19.28
C THR A 46 -1.80 -40.86 20.26
N GLY A 47 -1.87 -41.24 21.54
CA GLY A 47 -0.94 -40.75 22.57
C GLY A 47 0.50 -41.14 22.25
N SER A 48 0.75 -42.40 21.90
CA SER A 48 2.07 -42.90 21.51
C SER A 48 2.62 -42.18 20.27
N LEU A 49 1.80 -41.96 19.23
CA LEU A 49 2.22 -41.16 18.07
C LEU A 49 2.57 -39.73 18.48
N TYR A 50 1.79 -39.09 19.36
CA TYR A 50 2.10 -37.75 19.85
C TYR A 50 3.41 -37.70 20.67
N PHE A 51 3.72 -38.74 21.44
CA PHE A 51 5.00 -38.82 22.16
C PHE A 51 6.20 -39.04 21.25
N VAL A 52 6.04 -39.68 20.09
CA VAL A 52 7.13 -39.97 19.14
C VAL A 52 7.31 -38.84 18.11
N LEU A 53 6.23 -38.26 17.59
CA LEU A 53 6.27 -37.24 16.52
C LEU A 53 5.96 -35.82 17.01
N GLY A 54 5.36 -35.67 18.19
CA GLY A 54 4.92 -34.38 18.71
C GLY A 54 5.92 -33.75 19.68
N THR A 55 5.50 -32.63 20.29
CA THR A 55 6.26 -31.91 21.32
C THR A 55 5.62 -32.14 22.69
N PRO A 56 5.83 -33.28 23.36
CA PRO A 56 5.22 -33.58 24.65
C PRO A 56 5.61 -32.57 25.73
N ALA A 57 6.80 -31.97 25.63
CA ALA A 57 7.26 -30.87 26.50
C ALA A 57 6.34 -29.63 26.46
N ALA A 58 5.61 -29.39 25.36
CA ALA A 58 4.68 -28.26 25.26
C ALA A 58 3.47 -28.39 26.21
N LEU A 59 3.19 -29.59 26.71
CA LEU A 59 2.13 -29.82 27.71
C LEU A 59 2.57 -29.36 29.11
N ASP A 60 3.88 -29.29 29.39
CA ASP A 60 4.41 -28.84 30.66
C ASP A 60 4.28 -27.30 30.78
N PRO A 61 3.49 -26.78 31.74
CA PRO A 61 3.32 -25.35 31.95
C PRO A 61 4.62 -24.64 32.34
N SER A 62 5.58 -25.36 32.92
CA SER A 62 6.88 -24.82 33.35
C SER A 62 7.87 -24.72 32.19
N ALA A 63 7.88 -25.69 31.28
CA ALA A 63 8.66 -25.63 30.03
C ALA A 63 8.16 -24.48 29.12
N ARG A 64 6.83 -24.33 28.98
CA ARG A 64 6.23 -23.20 28.23
C ARG A 64 6.66 -21.81 28.74
N ARG A 65 6.86 -21.67 30.06
CA ARG A 65 7.25 -20.39 30.67
C ARG A 65 8.75 -20.09 30.49
N ASN A 66 9.57 -21.11 30.31
CA ASN A 66 11.01 -20.98 30.04
C ASN A 66 11.33 -20.88 28.53
N GLU A 67 10.44 -21.35 27.66
CA GLU A 67 10.60 -21.29 26.20
C GLU A 67 10.09 -19.99 25.55
N MET A 68 9.28 -19.19 26.23
CA MET A 68 8.87 -17.88 25.69
C MET A 68 9.94 -16.83 26.04
N PRO A 69 10.68 -16.30 25.05
CA PRO A 69 11.69 -15.29 25.33
C PRO A 69 11.04 -14.03 25.90
N ALA A 70 11.60 -13.53 27.01
CA ALA A 70 11.11 -12.34 27.69
C ALA A 70 11.52 -11.05 26.95
N THR A 71 12.62 -11.11 26.20
CA THR A 71 13.19 -10.00 25.44
C THR A 71 13.57 -10.44 24.03
N LEU A 72 13.79 -9.46 23.14
CA LEU A 72 14.30 -9.73 21.78
C LEU A 72 15.70 -10.36 21.82
N ASP A 73 16.55 -9.96 22.78
CA ASP A 73 17.88 -10.55 22.97
C ASP A 73 17.80 -12.03 23.36
N ASP A 74 16.89 -12.38 24.27
CA ASP A 74 16.65 -13.78 24.65
C ASP A 74 16.12 -14.59 23.45
N ALA A 75 15.24 -13.99 22.63
CA ALA A 75 14.70 -14.64 21.45
C ALA A 75 15.80 -14.92 20.41
N ILE A 76 16.70 -13.96 20.20
CA ILE A 76 17.85 -14.12 19.31
C ILE A 76 18.79 -15.20 19.85
N ALA A 77 19.15 -15.17 21.13
CA ALA A 77 20.03 -16.16 21.73
C ALA A 77 19.47 -17.59 21.63
N GLN A 78 18.17 -17.76 21.87
CA GLN A 78 17.49 -19.05 21.70
C GLN A 78 17.47 -19.50 20.23
N LEU A 79 17.22 -18.57 19.29
CA LEU A 79 17.24 -18.88 17.86
C LEU A 79 18.64 -19.25 17.37
N GLU A 80 19.68 -18.58 17.85
CA GLU A 80 21.07 -18.92 17.57
C GLU A 80 21.44 -20.31 18.08
N ALA A 81 21.04 -20.65 19.31
CA ALA A 81 21.28 -21.98 19.88
C ALA A 81 20.60 -23.08 19.05
N LYS A 82 19.34 -22.87 18.66
CA LYS A 82 18.60 -23.82 17.80
C LYS A 82 19.24 -23.99 16.43
N LEU A 83 19.69 -22.89 15.81
CA LEU A 83 20.36 -22.93 14.50
C LEU A 83 21.79 -23.47 14.58
N ALA A 84 22.40 -23.49 15.75
CA ALA A 84 23.68 -24.18 15.98
C ALA A 84 23.49 -25.70 16.06
N GLU A 85 22.38 -26.17 16.65
CA GLU A 85 22.03 -27.59 16.72
C GLU A 85 21.54 -28.13 15.37
N ASP A 86 20.68 -27.37 14.69
CA ASP A 86 20.16 -27.70 13.36
C ASP A 86 20.37 -26.53 12.38
N PRO A 87 21.54 -26.48 11.68
CA PRO A 87 21.89 -25.40 10.79
C PRO A 87 21.18 -25.46 9.43
N ALA A 88 20.50 -26.55 9.10
CA ALA A 88 19.89 -26.78 7.78
C ALA A 88 18.49 -26.14 7.65
N GLN A 89 18.35 -24.88 8.11
CA GLN A 89 17.07 -24.16 8.20
C GLN A 89 17.19 -22.75 7.61
N PRO A 90 16.99 -22.57 6.28
CA PRO A 90 17.14 -21.27 5.62
C PRO A 90 16.19 -20.21 6.19
N GLU A 91 14.93 -20.56 6.48
CA GLU A 91 13.95 -19.64 7.07
C GLU A 91 14.35 -19.21 8.49
N GLY A 92 14.98 -20.09 9.26
CA GLY A 92 15.48 -19.77 10.59
C GLY A 92 16.64 -18.77 10.53
N TRP A 93 17.58 -18.97 9.60
CA TRP A 93 18.65 -17.98 9.34
C TRP A 93 18.11 -16.65 8.83
N ARG A 94 17.08 -16.66 7.97
CA ARG A 94 16.38 -15.46 7.50
C ARG A 94 15.70 -14.71 8.65
N LEU A 95 15.03 -15.43 9.55
CA LEU A 95 14.40 -14.85 10.74
C LEU A 95 15.45 -14.20 11.66
N LEU A 96 16.56 -14.90 11.90
CA LEU A 96 17.67 -14.38 12.70
C LEU A 96 18.25 -13.10 12.09
N ALA A 97 18.41 -13.07 10.76
CA ALA A 97 18.90 -11.89 10.06
C ALA A 97 17.97 -10.68 10.24
N ASN A 98 16.65 -10.88 10.10
CA ASN A 98 15.66 -9.83 10.31
C ASN A 98 15.59 -9.35 11.78
N ALA A 99 15.77 -10.26 12.74
CA ALA A 99 15.89 -9.90 14.16
C ALA A 99 17.13 -9.02 14.39
N TYR A 100 18.26 -9.35 13.77
CA TYR A 100 19.46 -8.52 13.83
C TYR A 100 19.31 -7.16 13.18
N LEU A 101 18.60 -7.06 12.05
CA LEU A 101 18.25 -5.77 11.45
C LEU A 101 17.41 -4.91 12.39
N THR A 102 16.46 -5.52 13.11
CA THR A 102 15.62 -4.83 14.09
C THR A 102 16.44 -4.26 15.25
N GLN A 103 17.53 -4.94 15.64
CA GLN A 103 18.50 -4.44 16.61
C GLN A 103 19.51 -3.42 16.05
N GLY A 104 19.47 -3.14 14.74
CA GLY A 104 20.48 -2.32 14.07
C GLY A 104 21.83 -3.01 13.87
N ASN A 105 21.94 -4.31 14.14
CA ASN A 105 23.16 -5.08 13.95
C ASN A 105 23.27 -5.60 12.50
N THR A 106 23.55 -4.68 11.58
CA THR A 106 23.62 -4.97 10.14
C THR A 106 24.73 -5.98 9.78
N GLY A 107 25.83 -5.98 10.53
CA GLY A 107 26.94 -6.93 10.34
C GLY A 107 26.53 -8.38 10.62
N LYS A 108 25.87 -8.64 11.75
CA LYS A 108 25.35 -9.98 12.07
C LYS A 108 24.20 -10.38 11.15
N ALA A 109 23.34 -9.43 10.78
CA ALA A 109 22.27 -9.68 9.81
C ALA A 109 22.81 -10.18 8.47
N GLY A 110 23.87 -9.54 7.95
CA GLY A 110 24.51 -9.98 6.70
C GLY A 110 25.08 -11.39 6.77
N GLN A 111 25.67 -11.79 7.91
CA GLN A 111 26.16 -13.16 8.11
C GLN A 111 25.02 -14.19 8.13
N ALA A 112 23.91 -13.87 8.80
CA ALA A 112 22.74 -14.73 8.85
C ALA A 112 22.07 -14.87 7.47
N PHE A 113 21.94 -13.78 6.70
CA PHE A 113 21.47 -13.84 5.32
C PHE A 113 22.38 -14.67 4.42
N ALA A 114 23.70 -14.58 4.58
CA ALA A 114 24.64 -15.40 3.81
C ALA A 114 24.45 -16.90 4.07
N LYS A 115 24.17 -17.30 5.33
CA LYS A 115 23.85 -18.70 5.69
C LYS A 115 22.50 -19.17 5.14
N ALA A 116 21.51 -18.27 5.09
CA ALA A 116 20.24 -18.57 4.44
C ALA A 116 20.44 -18.78 2.92
N LEU A 117 21.15 -17.87 2.26
CA LEU A 117 21.40 -17.92 0.81
C LEU A 117 22.30 -19.10 0.40
N SER A 118 23.18 -19.60 1.27
CA SER A 118 23.97 -20.80 0.95
C SER A 118 23.10 -22.07 0.85
N GLN A 119 21.89 -22.04 1.41
CA GLN A 119 20.94 -23.16 1.40
C GLN A 119 19.81 -22.94 0.39
N SER A 120 19.36 -21.70 0.23
CA SER A 120 18.32 -21.29 -0.71
C SER A 120 18.82 -20.16 -1.64
N PRO A 121 19.74 -20.44 -2.58
CA PRO A 121 20.36 -19.40 -3.41
C PRO A 121 19.41 -18.79 -4.45
N ASP A 122 18.35 -19.50 -4.81
CA ASP A 122 17.36 -19.09 -5.82
C ASP A 122 16.00 -18.69 -5.20
N ASP A 123 15.98 -18.35 -3.91
CA ASP A 123 14.79 -17.74 -3.30
C ASP A 123 14.80 -16.22 -3.60
N PRO A 124 13.86 -15.71 -4.43
CA PRO A 124 13.87 -14.32 -4.85
C PRO A 124 13.51 -13.35 -3.71
N ASP A 125 12.70 -13.77 -2.74
CA ASP A 125 12.39 -12.96 -1.57
C ASP A 125 13.65 -12.80 -0.72
N LEU A 126 14.35 -13.91 -0.45
CA LEU A 126 15.58 -13.93 0.32
C LEU A 126 16.69 -13.10 -0.33
N LEU A 127 16.84 -13.19 -1.65
CA LEU A 127 17.79 -12.38 -2.42
C LEU A 127 17.50 -10.88 -2.27
N ALA A 128 16.23 -10.47 -2.38
CA ALA A 128 15.83 -9.07 -2.22
C ALA A 128 16.06 -8.56 -0.78
N GLU A 129 15.75 -9.37 0.22
CA GLU A 129 15.96 -9.08 1.65
C GLU A 129 17.46 -8.90 1.97
N ALA A 130 18.30 -9.81 1.48
CA ALA A 130 19.73 -9.77 1.69
C ALA A 130 20.37 -8.54 1.00
N ALA A 131 19.92 -8.21 -0.22
CA ALA A 131 20.38 -7.02 -0.93
C ALA A 131 20.01 -5.73 -0.19
N GLU A 132 18.78 -5.64 0.32
CA GLU A 132 18.33 -4.51 1.14
C GLU A 132 19.19 -4.40 2.41
N ALA A 133 19.40 -5.51 3.13
CA ALA A 133 20.22 -5.55 4.33
C ALA A 133 21.65 -5.04 4.10
N ARG A 134 22.27 -5.41 2.97
CA ARG A 134 23.59 -4.91 2.56
C ARG A 134 23.57 -3.40 2.35
N ALA A 135 22.56 -2.87 1.64
CA ALA A 135 22.42 -1.43 1.46
C ALA A 135 22.18 -0.71 2.79
N MET A 136 21.46 -1.31 3.74
CA MET A 136 21.27 -0.73 5.08
C MET A 136 22.55 -0.68 5.92
N ALA A 137 23.49 -1.60 5.67
CA ALA A 137 24.79 -1.61 6.31
C ALA A 137 25.72 -0.50 5.77
N ASP A 138 25.45 -0.01 4.57
CA ASP A 138 26.20 1.07 3.94
C ASP A 138 25.73 2.45 4.49
N PRO A 139 26.65 3.33 4.94
CA PRO A 139 26.30 4.65 5.47
C PRO A 139 25.55 5.55 4.48
N GLU A 140 25.82 5.40 3.17
CA GLU A 140 25.16 6.16 2.10
C GLU A 140 23.92 5.45 1.56
N ARG A 141 23.54 4.30 2.15
CA ARG A 141 22.44 3.45 1.71
C ARG A 141 22.57 3.01 0.25
N ARG A 142 23.81 2.74 -0.16
CA ARG A 142 24.12 2.33 -1.54
C ARG A 142 24.04 0.84 -1.72
N PHE A 143 23.50 0.42 -2.86
CA PHE A 143 23.55 -0.96 -3.29
C PHE A 143 24.91 -1.24 -3.93
N ASP A 144 25.71 -2.10 -3.31
CA ASP A 144 26.97 -2.57 -3.89
C ASP A 144 26.73 -3.60 -5.01
N GLY A 145 27.79 -3.96 -5.75
CA GLY A 145 27.65 -4.86 -6.90
C GLY A 145 27.08 -6.24 -6.54
N ALA A 146 27.34 -6.72 -5.33
CA ALA A 146 26.76 -7.97 -4.84
C ALA A 146 25.25 -7.83 -4.58
N ALA A 147 24.82 -6.74 -3.95
CA ALA A 147 23.40 -6.46 -3.75
C ALA A 147 22.66 -6.28 -5.09
N VAL A 148 23.27 -5.59 -6.07
CA VAL A 148 22.71 -5.48 -7.43
C VAL A 148 22.55 -6.85 -8.08
N SER A 149 23.57 -7.71 -8.01
CA SER A 149 23.52 -9.06 -8.58
C SER A 149 22.40 -9.91 -7.95
N MET A 150 22.19 -9.78 -6.64
CA MET A 150 21.08 -10.45 -5.94
C MET A 150 19.72 -9.95 -6.43
N LEU A 151 19.55 -8.64 -6.59
CA LEU A 151 18.31 -8.04 -7.07
C LEU A 151 18.02 -8.42 -8.53
N GLU A 152 19.04 -8.43 -9.39
CA GLU A 152 18.91 -8.89 -10.77
C GLU A 152 18.48 -10.35 -10.82
N ARG A 153 19.14 -11.21 -10.05
CA ARG A 153 18.77 -12.62 -9.94
C ARG A 153 17.34 -12.81 -9.43
N ALA A 154 16.91 -12.04 -8.44
CA ALA A 154 15.54 -12.09 -7.93
C ALA A 154 14.51 -11.70 -9.00
N VAL A 155 14.80 -10.67 -9.80
CA VAL A 155 13.93 -10.23 -10.91
C VAL A 155 13.96 -11.23 -12.08
N GLU A 156 15.07 -11.92 -12.33
CA GLU A 156 15.13 -13.01 -13.30
C GLU A 156 14.23 -14.19 -12.90
N LEU A 157 14.28 -14.59 -11.63
CA LEU A 157 13.51 -15.70 -11.09
C LEU A 157 12.01 -15.36 -11.00
N GLN A 158 11.69 -14.13 -10.59
CA GLN A 158 10.33 -13.65 -10.51
C GLN A 158 10.22 -12.25 -11.17
N PRO A 159 9.85 -12.20 -12.46
CA PRO A 159 9.81 -10.97 -13.22
C PRO A 159 8.93 -9.86 -12.65
N MET A 160 7.94 -10.14 -11.79
CA MET A 160 7.10 -9.12 -11.14
C MET A 160 7.37 -8.98 -9.64
N HIS A 161 8.52 -9.43 -9.15
CA HIS A 161 8.88 -9.28 -7.74
C HIS A 161 8.99 -7.80 -7.37
N GLN A 162 7.98 -7.29 -6.64
CA GLN A 162 7.81 -5.86 -6.43
C GLN A 162 9.00 -5.24 -5.68
N ARG A 163 9.39 -5.86 -4.55
CA ARG A 163 10.51 -5.38 -3.73
C ARG A 163 11.86 -5.40 -4.47
N ALA A 164 12.18 -6.50 -5.16
CA ALA A 164 13.42 -6.61 -5.93
C ALA A 164 13.51 -5.55 -7.04
N ARG A 165 12.44 -5.36 -7.81
CA ARG A 165 12.38 -4.31 -8.84
C ARG A 165 12.50 -2.90 -8.27
N TRP A 166 11.83 -2.65 -7.15
CA TRP A 166 11.91 -1.35 -6.48
C TRP A 166 13.35 -1.01 -6.14
N PHE A 167 14.04 -1.89 -5.42
CA PHE A 167 15.44 -1.68 -5.04
C PHE A 167 16.41 -1.71 -6.23
N LEU A 168 16.16 -2.54 -7.24
CA LEU A 168 16.99 -2.57 -8.45
C LEU A 168 16.92 -1.23 -9.21
N GLY A 169 15.74 -0.61 -9.30
CA GLY A 169 15.61 0.72 -9.89
C GLY A 169 16.31 1.80 -9.07
N ILE A 170 16.26 1.71 -7.73
CA ILE A 170 17.04 2.62 -6.85
C ILE A 170 18.53 2.47 -7.12
N ALA A 171 19.03 1.24 -7.14
CA ALA A 171 20.43 0.94 -7.38
C ALA A 171 20.92 1.44 -8.76
N ARG A 172 20.13 1.22 -9.81
CA ARG A 172 20.43 1.71 -11.18
C ARG A 172 20.51 3.23 -11.23
N ARG A 173 19.58 3.92 -10.58
CA ARG A 173 19.61 5.39 -10.50
C ARG A 173 20.80 5.91 -9.68
N GLN A 174 21.14 5.27 -8.56
CA GLN A 174 22.34 5.58 -7.77
C GLN A 174 23.63 5.38 -8.58
N ALA A 175 23.65 4.43 -9.52
CA ALA A 175 24.75 4.19 -10.44
C ALA A 175 24.78 5.18 -11.63
N GLY A 176 23.83 6.11 -11.72
CA GLY A 176 23.72 7.09 -12.81
C GLY A 176 22.96 6.57 -14.03
N ASP A 177 22.45 5.35 -14.02
CA ASP A 177 21.63 4.78 -15.08
C ASP A 177 20.14 5.05 -14.84
N ALA A 178 19.77 6.31 -14.98
CA ALA A 178 18.39 6.75 -14.80
C ALA A 178 17.43 6.15 -15.85
N ARG A 179 17.94 5.80 -17.05
CA ARG A 179 17.15 5.12 -18.08
C ARG A 179 16.74 3.73 -17.61
N ALA A 180 17.71 2.91 -17.20
CA ALA A 180 17.43 1.56 -16.74
C ALA A 180 16.59 1.56 -15.46
N ALA A 181 16.74 2.56 -14.58
CA ALA A 181 15.88 2.73 -13.41
C ALA A 181 14.40 2.93 -13.78
N ALA A 182 14.11 3.86 -14.70
CA ALA A 182 12.75 4.12 -15.18
C ALA A 182 12.12 2.86 -15.82
N GLU A 183 12.89 2.12 -16.61
CA GLU A 183 12.45 0.87 -17.24
C GLU A 183 12.18 -0.25 -16.22
N THR A 184 12.99 -0.37 -15.15
CA THR A 184 12.76 -1.35 -14.08
C THR A 184 11.45 -1.09 -13.33
N TRP A 185 11.16 0.18 -13.03
CA TRP A 185 10.01 0.58 -12.23
C TRP A 185 8.70 0.64 -13.01
N ALA A 186 8.73 0.92 -14.32
CA ALA A 186 7.50 1.10 -15.11
C ALA A 186 6.48 -0.04 -14.97
N PRO A 187 6.87 -1.34 -15.00
CA PRO A 187 5.91 -2.44 -14.84
C PRO A 187 5.28 -2.53 -13.45
N LEU A 188 5.89 -1.93 -12.41
CA LEU A 188 5.29 -1.90 -11.07
C LEU A 188 3.98 -1.10 -11.05
N LEU A 189 3.79 -0.15 -11.96
CA LEU A 189 2.55 0.64 -12.06
C LEU A 189 1.31 -0.22 -12.33
N GLY A 190 1.47 -1.35 -13.02
CA GLY A 190 0.38 -2.29 -13.29
C GLY A 190 0.09 -3.25 -12.13
N ALA A 191 0.95 -3.30 -11.11
CA ALA A 191 0.88 -4.26 -10.01
C ALA A 191 0.48 -3.62 -8.67
N VAL A 192 0.37 -2.30 -8.62
CA VAL A 192 0.07 -1.54 -7.40
C VAL A 192 -1.22 -0.73 -7.55
N ASP A 193 -1.86 -0.41 -6.43
CA ASP A 193 -3.07 0.41 -6.40
C ASP A 193 -2.78 1.89 -6.72
N ALA A 194 -3.82 2.70 -6.95
CA ALA A 194 -3.68 4.09 -7.34
C ALA A 194 -2.91 4.95 -6.31
N SER A 195 -3.04 4.67 -5.02
CA SER A 195 -2.35 5.41 -3.96
C SER A 195 -0.85 5.11 -3.97
N THR A 196 -0.46 3.87 -4.25
CA THR A 196 0.94 3.44 -4.39
C THR A 196 1.53 3.83 -5.76
N ALA A 197 0.72 3.83 -6.81
CA ALA A 197 1.15 4.17 -8.17
C ALA A 197 1.54 5.65 -8.30
N ARG A 198 0.92 6.55 -7.53
CA ARG A 198 1.21 7.99 -7.59
C ARG A 198 2.66 8.35 -7.24
N PRO A 199 3.19 8.02 -6.05
CA PRO A 199 4.60 8.31 -5.72
C PRO A 199 5.57 7.53 -6.63
N LEU A 200 5.19 6.33 -7.09
CA LEU A 200 5.98 5.57 -8.05
C LEU A 200 6.08 6.28 -9.41
N ARG A 201 4.98 6.86 -9.92
CA ARG A 201 4.99 7.67 -11.15
C ARG A 201 5.91 8.88 -11.02
N GLU A 202 5.93 9.55 -9.87
CA GLU A 202 6.83 10.67 -9.61
C GLU A 202 8.31 10.24 -9.70
N GLN A 203 8.67 9.10 -9.10
CA GLN A 203 10.03 8.55 -9.20
C GLN A 203 10.42 8.17 -10.63
N ILE A 204 9.49 7.54 -11.37
CA ILE A 204 9.71 7.21 -12.78
C ILE A 204 9.86 8.49 -13.61
N ALA A 205 9.05 9.52 -13.36
CA ALA A 205 9.14 10.79 -14.07
C ALA A 205 10.49 11.49 -13.83
N LEU A 206 10.99 11.52 -12.59
CA LEU A 206 12.32 12.03 -12.28
C LEU A 206 13.41 11.27 -13.04
N ALA A 207 13.39 9.93 -12.98
CA ALA A 207 14.39 9.11 -13.66
C ALA A 207 14.35 9.30 -15.19
N ARG A 208 13.16 9.47 -15.78
CA ARG A 208 13.01 9.78 -17.21
C ARG A 208 13.55 11.16 -17.57
N GLN A 209 13.34 12.16 -16.72
CA GLN A 209 13.88 13.50 -16.90
C GLN A 209 15.42 13.49 -16.86
N GLU A 210 16.01 12.81 -15.87
CA GLU A 210 17.46 12.63 -15.75
C GLU A 210 18.06 11.91 -16.97
N ALA A 211 17.31 10.98 -17.55
CA ALA A 211 17.70 10.22 -18.74
C ALA A 211 17.40 10.91 -20.09
N GLY A 212 16.80 12.11 -20.09
CA GLY A 212 16.37 12.80 -21.31
C GLY A 212 15.29 12.06 -22.11
N LEU A 213 14.52 11.20 -21.45
CA LEU A 213 13.42 10.45 -22.06
C LEU A 213 12.15 11.33 -22.13
N PRO A 214 11.24 11.07 -23.09
CA PRO A 214 9.95 11.75 -23.10
C PRO A 214 9.22 11.50 -21.77
N PRO A 215 8.39 12.44 -21.29
CA PRO A 215 7.57 12.23 -20.10
C PRO A 215 6.80 10.91 -20.17
N LEU A 216 6.51 10.32 -19.01
CA LEU A 216 5.62 9.16 -18.98
C LEU A 216 4.33 9.58 -19.67
N ALA A 217 3.87 8.80 -20.65
CA ALA A 217 2.53 9.03 -21.17
C ALA A 217 1.60 8.89 -19.95
N ASP A 218 0.83 9.93 -19.67
CA ASP A 218 -0.30 9.79 -18.78
C ASP A 218 -1.18 8.72 -19.43
N ASP A 219 -1.10 7.48 -18.93
CA ASP A 219 -2.18 6.54 -19.14
C ASP A 219 -3.42 7.27 -18.62
N ALA A 220 -4.21 7.76 -19.58
CA ALA A 220 -5.55 8.26 -19.40
C ALA A 220 -6.38 7.13 -18.79
N GLY A 221 -6.27 6.98 -17.48
CA GLY A 221 -6.96 6.02 -16.63
C GLY A 221 -7.29 6.75 -15.34
N ALA A 222 -8.44 7.43 -15.39
CA ALA A 222 -8.97 8.43 -14.46
C ALA A 222 -8.24 9.79 -14.50
N PRO A 223 -8.82 10.84 -15.13
CA PRO A 223 -8.49 12.20 -14.73
C PRO A 223 -8.58 12.30 -13.19
N PRO A 224 -7.73 13.10 -12.52
CA PRO A 224 -7.84 13.30 -11.09
C PRO A 224 -9.31 13.62 -10.75
N PRO A 225 -9.92 12.94 -9.75
CA PRO A 225 -11.33 13.14 -9.44
C PRO A 225 -11.57 14.64 -9.25
N GLY A 226 -12.39 15.18 -10.13
CA GLY A 226 -12.41 16.60 -10.39
C GLY A 226 -13.33 16.94 -11.55
N ILE A 227 -13.67 18.21 -11.64
CA ILE A 227 -14.60 18.74 -12.62
C ILE A 227 -13.85 19.67 -13.57
N THR A 228 -13.98 19.43 -14.87
CA THR A 228 -13.43 20.31 -15.90
C THR A 228 -14.42 21.41 -16.21
N VAL A 229 -14.05 22.65 -15.95
CA VAL A 229 -14.89 23.84 -16.10
C VAL A 229 -14.33 24.71 -17.22
N SER A 230 -15.13 24.90 -18.27
CA SER A 230 -14.89 25.91 -19.29
C SER A 230 -15.51 27.23 -18.86
N VAL A 231 -14.71 28.31 -18.85
CA VAL A 231 -15.15 29.64 -18.43
C VAL A 231 -14.99 30.61 -19.58
N SER A 232 -16.06 31.33 -19.87
CA SER A 232 -16.12 32.35 -20.92
C SER A 232 -16.74 33.62 -20.36
N LEU A 233 -16.43 34.75 -21.00
CA LEU A 233 -16.93 36.07 -20.64
C LEU A 233 -17.89 36.54 -21.74
N ASP A 234 -19.07 36.98 -21.34
CA ASP A 234 -20.02 37.56 -22.29
C ASP A 234 -19.46 38.92 -22.81
N PRO A 235 -19.36 39.12 -24.14
CA PRO A 235 -18.91 40.38 -24.71
C PRO A 235 -19.67 41.62 -24.23
N ALA A 236 -20.93 41.49 -23.81
CA ALA A 236 -21.76 42.60 -23.34
C ALA A 236 -21.29 43.17 -21.98
N VAL A 237 -20.68 42.34 -21.12
CA VAL A 237 -20.13 42.75 -19.81
C VAL A 237 -18.59 42.84 -19.81
N GLY A 238 -17.94 42.31 -20.85
CA GLY A 238 -16.49 42.20 -20.92
C GLY A 238 -15.71 43.48 -21.24
N ALA A 239 -16.38 44.56 -21.64
CA ALA A 239 -15.73 45.83 -21.98
C ALA A 239 -15.06 46.55 -20.79
N ASP A 240 -15.34 46.11 -19.56
CA ASP A 240 -14.99 46.83 -18.33
C ASP A 240 -14.13 45.98 -17.37
N VAL A 241 -13.45 44.93 -17.87
CA VAL A 241 -12.57 44.08 -17.05
C VAL A 241 -11.15 44.67 -17.00
N PRO A 242 -10.64 45.08 -15.83
CA PRO A 242 -9.29 45.61 -15.73
C PRO A 242 -8.25 44.51 -15.97
N GLY A 243 -7.11 44.87 -16.58
CA GLY A 243 -6.07 43.90 -16.98
C GLY A 243 -5.41 43.14 -15.83
N ASN A 244 -5.56 43.61 -14.59
CA ASN A 244 -5.09 42.95 -13.36
C ASN A 244 -6.19 42.18 -12.61
N ALA A 245 -7.39 42.04 -13.20
CA ALA A 245 -8.48 41.32 -12.56
C ALA A 245 -8.15 39.83 -12.38
N THR A 246 -8.67 39.24 -11.31
CA THR A 246 -8.47 37.83 -10.99
C THR A 246 -9.76 37.06 -11.19
N LEU A 247 -9.70 35.99 -11.99
CA LEU A 247 -10.75 34.99 -12.12
C LEU A 247 -10.67 33.99 -10.96
N PHE A 248 -11.77 33.85 -10.23
CA PHE A 248 -12.00 32.81 -9.25
C PHE A 248 -13.01 31.82 -9.81
N VAL A 249 -12.62 30.55 -9.94
CA VAL A 249 -13.53 29.45 -10.26
C VAL A 249 -13.78 28.68 -8.97
N ILE A 250 -15.04 28.67 -8.54
CA ILE A 250 -15.44 28.26 -7.20
C ILE A 250 -16.39 27.06 -7.32
N ALA A 251 -16.13 26.02 -6.54
CA ALA A 251 -17.06 24.91 -6.32
C ALA A 251 -17.54 24.91 -4.86
N ARG A 252 -18.84 24.80 -4.65
CA ARG A 252 -19.46 24.70 -3.33
C ARG A 252 -20.53 23.61 -3.28
N GLN A 253 -20.91 23.21 -2.07
CA GLN A 253 -22.01 22.28 -1.87
C GLN A 253 -23.36 22.98 -2.14
N PRO A 254 -24.25 22.41 -2.99
CA PRO A 254 -25.58 22.95 -3.21
C PRO A 254 -26.39 22.99 -1.91
N GLY A 255 -26.96 24.14 -1.57
CA GLY A 255 -27.73 24.34 -0.32
C GLY A 255 -26.91 24.27 0.98
N GLY A 256 -25.57 24.21 0.88
CA GLY A 256 -24.67 24.18 2.03
C GLY A 256 -24.26 25.57 2.54
N PRO A 257 -23.38 25.64 3.55
CA PRO A 257 -22.79 26.89 4.00
C PRO A 257 -22.04 27.60 2.85
N PRO A 258 -21.88 28.94 2.89
CA PRO A 258 -21.31 29.74 1.79
C PRO A 258 -19.82 29.48 1.53
N MET A 259 -19.19 28.64 2.35
CA MET A 259 -17.77 28.32 2.25
C MET A 259 -17.51 27.41 1.04
N PRO A 260 -16.52 27.74 0.20
CA PRO A 260 -16.20 26.94 -0.98
C PRO A 260 -15.40 25.68 -0.62
N VAL A 261 -15.64 24.62 -1.37
CA VAL A 261 -14.98 23.31 -1.23
C VAL A 261 -13.69 23.26 -2.05
N ALA A 262 -13.69 23.92 -3.21
CA ALA A 262 -12.52 24.11 -4.05
C ALA A 262 -12.53 25.51 -4.69
N VAL A 263 -11.38 26.16 -4.78
CA VAL A 263 -11.20 27.48 -5.39
C VAL A 263 -9.94 27.51 -6.23
N LYS A 264 -10.07 27.88 -7.50
CA LYS A 264 -8.94 28.11 -8.40
C LYS A 264 -8.84 29.57 -8.80
N ARG A 265 -7.63 30.11 -8.72
CA ARG A 265 -7.31 31.52 -9.02
C ARG A 265 -6.51 31.61 -10.30
N LEU A 266 -6.99 32.39 -11.26
CA LEU A 266 -6.31 32.64 -12.54
C LEU A 266 -6.37 34.13 -12.89
N PRO A 267 -5.44 34.65 -13.72
CA PRO A 267 -5.60 35.97 -14.33
C PRO A 267 -6.83 36.00 -15.25
N ALA A 268 -7.66 37.05 -15.15
CA ALA A 268 -8.84 37.19 -16.02
C ALA A 268 -8.48 37.36 -17.51
N SER A 269 -7.25 37.79 -17.80
CA SER A 269 -6.70 37.90 -19.16
C SER A 269 -6.56 36.56 -19.89
N GLN A 270 -6.69 35.43 -19.20
CA GLN A 270 -6.66 34.09 -19.81
C GLN A 270 -8.01 33.65 -20.39
N LEU A 271 -9.07 34.44 -20.25
CA LEU A 271 -10.39 34.08 -20.77
C LEU A 271 -10.46 34.17 -22.31
N PRO A 272 -11.17 33.24 -22.99
CA PRO A 272 -11.82 32.05 -22.44
C PRO A 272 -10.81 30.96 -22.06
N THR A 273 -11.05 30.25 -20.95
CA THR A 273 -10.13 29.22 -20.43
C THR A 273 -10.86 27.95 -19.99
N THR A 274 -10.14 26.84 -19.95
CA THR A 274 -10.63 25.56 -19.39
C THR A 274 -9.75 25.18 -18.20
N VAL A 275 -10.38 24.91 -17.06
CA VAL A 275 -9.69 24.60 -15.81
C VAL A 275 -10.24 23.33 -15.18
N THR A 276 -9.39 22.52 -14.57
CA THR A 276 -9.82 21.39 -13.75
C THR A 276 -9.74 21.78 -12.28
N LEU A 277 -10.84 21.57 -11.56
CA LEU A 277 -10.94 21.68 -10.10
C LEU A 277 -10.88 20.28 -9.48
N GLY A 278 -10.05 20.07 -8.46
CA GLY A 278 -9.95 18.81 -7.73
C GLY A 278 -9.71 19.00 -6.23
N ASP A 279 -9.46 17.90 -5.52
CA ASP A 279 -9.27 17.90 -4.06
C ASP A 279 -8.11 18.78 -3.56
N GLY A 280 -7.11 19.02 -4.42
CA GLY A 280 -5.95 19.85 -4.10
C GLY A 280 -6.23 21.36 -4.12
N ASP A 281 -7.37 21.79 -4.68
CA ASP A 281 -7.76 23.20 -4.78
C ASP A 281 -8.58 23.67 -3.56
N SER A 282 -8.63 22.88 -2.49
CA SER A 282 -9.42 23.20 -1.30
C SER A 282 -8.75 24.26 -0.42
N PRO A 283 -9.44 25.38 -0.09
CA PRO A 283 -8.88 26.41 0.80
C PRO A 283 -8.85 25.99 2.27
N MET A 284 -9.65 24.99 2.67
CA MET A 284 -9.64 24.38 4.01
C MET A 284 -9.91 22.88 3.87
N PRO A 285 -8.97 21.99 4.23
CA PRO A 285 -9.07 20.55 3.94
C PRO A 285 -10.02 19.78 4.89
N THR A 286 -11.14 20.40 5.27
CA THR A 286 -12.18 19.77 6.10
C THR A 286 -13.18 18.95 5.28
N MET A 287 -13.37 19.27 3.99
CA MET A 287 -14.25 18.55 3.07
C MET A 287 -13.66 18.55 1.66
N LYS A 288 -13.66 17.40 1.00
CA LYS A 288 -13.05 17.22 -0.34
C LYS A 288 -14.09 17.30 -1.45
N LEU A 289 -13.66 17.72 -2.64
CA LEU A 289 -14.53 17.80 -3.81
C LEU A 289 -14.99 16.40 -4.23
N SER A 290 -14.11 15.40 -4.17
CA SER A 290 -14.38 14.00 -4.49
C SER A 290 -15.40 13.32 -3.57
N GLN A 291 -15.76 13.92 -2.44
CA GLN A 291 -16.74 13.38 -1.49
C GLN A 291 -18.17 13.82 -1.79
N LEU A 292 -18.35 14.75 -2.74
CA LEU A 292 -19.65 15.29 -3.08
C LEU A 292 -20.20 14.58 -4.32
N GLU A 293 -21.51 14.29 -4.32
CA GLU A 293 -22.20 13.78 -5.51
C GLU A 293 -22.59 14.91 -6.46
N ARG A 294 -22.80 16.12 -5.92
CA ARG A 294 -23.21 17.30 -6.69
C ARG A 294 -22.50 18.53 -6.16
N VAL A 295 -22.11 19.41 -7.08
CA VAL A 295 -21.51 20.70 -6.78
C VAL A 295 -22.25 21.81 -7.49
N GLU A 296 -22.20 22.99 -6.88
CA GLU A 296 -22.60 24.24 -7.52
C GLU A 296 -21.34 25.02 -7.88
N LEU A 297 -21.23 25.36 -9.15
CA LEU A 297 -20.09 26.06 -9.74
C LEU A 297 -20.44 27.51 -10.03
N VAL A 298 -19.52 28.41 -9.69
CA VAL A 298 -19.61 29.84 -9.99
C VAL A 298 -18.24 30.34 -10.42
N ALA A 299 -18.19 31.11 -11.51
CA ALA A 299 -17.01 31.85 -11.92
C ALA A 299 -17.20 33.32 -11.55
N ARG A 300 -16.19 33.94 -10.93
CA ARG A 300 -16.22 35.37 -10.57
C ARG A 300 -14.93 36.06 -10.98
N ILE A 301 -15.02 37.19 -11.66
CA ILE A 301 -13.91 38.11 -11.90
C ILE A 301 -13.92 39.15 -10.79
N SER A 302 -12.89 39.12 -9.95
CA SER A 302 -12.64 40.15 -8.94
C SER A 302 -11.77 41.26 -9.50
N ARG A 303 -12.26 42.50 -9.42
CA ARG A 303 -11.47 43.70 -9.79
C ARG A 303 -10.40 44.04 -8.75
N SER A 304 -10.69 43.77 -7.49
CA SER A 304 -9.78 44.04 -6.36
C SER A 304 -8.73 42.93 -6.15
N GLY A 305 -8.90 41.77 -6.80
CA GLY A 305 -8.05 40.59 -6.62
C GLY A 305 -8.32 39.80 -5.34
N ASN A 306 -9.30 40.22 -4.54
CA ASN A 306 -9.66 39.58 -3.29
C ASN A 306 -10.65 38.42 -3.49
N ALA A 307 -10.55 37.40 -2.63
CA ALA A 307 -11.44 36.23 -2.67
C ALA A 307 -12.85 36.52 -2.13
N THR A 308 -13.05 37.62 -1.42
CA THR A 308 -14.36 38.06 -0.92
C THR A 308 -15.14 38.78 -2.03
N PRO A 309 -16.45 38.50 -2.25
CA PRO A 309 -17.24 39.23 -3.22
C PRO A 309 -17.29 40.73 -2.88
N ALA A 310 -17.12 41.58 -3.89
CA ALA A 310 -17.27 43.02 -3.78
C ALA A 310 -18.26 43.55 -4.85
N PRO A 311 -18.99 44.64 -4.56
CA PRO A 311 -19.85 45.28 -5.56
C PRO A 311 -19.05 45.66 -6.81
N GLY A 312 -19.58 45.31 -7.99
CA GLY A 312 -18.91 45.55 -9.28
C GLY A 312 -17.94 44.45 -9.73
N ASP A 313 -17.82 43.34 -8.99
CA ASP A 313 -17.28 42.09 -9.53
C ASP A 313 -18.23 41.54 -10.61
N LEU A 314 -17.71 40.77 -11.56
CA LEU A 314 -18.55 40.07 -12.56
C LEU A 314 -18.65 38.59 -12.17
N ALA A 315 -19.83 37.98 -12.27
CA ALA A 315 -20.06 36.59 -11.93
C ALA A 315 -20.89 35.86 -13.01
N SER A 316 -20.75 34.54 -13.04
CA SER A 316 -21.66 33.67 -13.76
C SER A 316 -22.88 33.34 -12.91
N SER A 317 -23.98 32.98 -13.58
CA SER A 317 -25.07 32.24 -12.91
C SER A 317 -24.53 30.93 -12.30
N PRO A 318 -25.02 30.50 -11.12
CA PRO A 318 -24.61 29.23 -10.54
C PRO A 318 -25.08 28.05 -11.40
N VAL A 319 -24.18 27.10 -11.67
CA VAL A 319 -24.49 25.88 -12.42
C VAL A 319 -24.28 24.68 -11.50
N GLN A 320 -25.32 23.87 -11.33
CA GLN A 320 -25.23 22.61 -10.59
C GLN A 320 -24.80 21.48 -11.50
N VAL A 321 -23.83 20.69 -11.07
CA VAL A 321 -23.27 19.57 -11.83
C VAL A 321 -23.10 18.37 -10.92
N ASP A 322 -23.55 17.21 -11.37
CA ASP A 322 -23.29 15.93 -10.72
C ASP A 322 -21.82 15.53 -10.97
N LEU A 323 -21.11 15.20 -9.90
CA LEU A 323 -19.73 14.76 -9.95
C LEU A 323 -19.68 13.27 -10.30
N GLY A 324 -18.90 12.95 -11.33
CA GLY A 324 -18.68 11.60 -11.83
C GLY A 324 -17.48 11.57 -12.77
N ASP A 325 -17.18 10.41 -13.34
CA ASP A 325 -16.03 10.23 -14.22
C ASP A 325 -16.09 11.19 -15.41
N GLY A 326 -15.15 12.15 -15.46
CA GLY A 326 -15.05 13.13 -16.55
C GLY A 326 -16.12 14.23 -16.52
N ALA A 327 -16.64 14.60 -15.35
CA ALA A 327 -17.60 15.71 -15.20
C ALA A 327 -17.10 17.00 -15.87
N LYS A 328 -17.97 17.64 -16.68
CA LYS A 328 -17.69 18.89 -17.39
C LYS A 328 -18.77 19.93 -17.13
N ALA A 329 -18.36 21.18 -17.06
CA ALA A 329 -19.25 22.33 -16.92
C ALA A 329 -18.84 23.48 -17.82
N ALA A 330 -19.80 24.31 -18.19
CA ALA A 330 -19.57 25.58 -18.86
C ALA A 330 -20.15 26.70 -18.01
N LEU A 331 -19.35 27.73 -17.76
CA LEU A 331 -19.73 28.94 -17.04
C LEU A 331 -19.57 30.13 -17.98
N LEU A 332 -20.64 30.90 -18.12
CA LEU A 332 -20.65 32.18 -18.81
C LEU A 332 -20.75 33.28 -17.76
N ILE A 333 -19.77 34.18 -17.74
CA ILE A 333 -19.78 35.36 -16.88
C ILE A 333 -20.58 36.45 -17.59
N ASP A 334 -21.79 36.71 -17.11
CA ASP A 334 -22.81 37.53 -17.78
C ASP A 334 -23.46 38.58 -16.86
N GLN A 335 -23.16 38.56 -15.56
CA GLN A 335 -23.85 39.40 -14.57
C GLN A 335 -22.86 40.14 -13.67
N ALA A 336 -23.23 41.36 -13.25
CA ALA A 336 -22.52 42.07 -12.20
C ALA A 336 -23.01 41.60 -10.82
N VAL A 337 -22.08 41.44 -9.88
CA VAL A 337 -22.40 41.18 -8.48
C VAL A 337 -23.00 42.47 -7.89
N PRO A 338 -24.24 42.39 -7.37
CA PRO A 338 -24.91 43.53 -6.76
C PRO A 338 -24.22 44.03 -5.49
#